data_AF-A0A673FYH4-F1
#
_entry.id   AF-A0A673FYH4-F1
#
_cell.length_a   1.000
_cell.length_b   1.000
_cell.length_c   1.000
_cell.angle_alpha   90.00
_cell.angle_beta   90.00
_cell.angle_gamma   90.00
#
_symmetry.space_group_name_H-M   'P 1'
#
loop_
_entity.id
_entity.type
_entity.pdbx_description
1 polymer ?
#
loop_
_entity_poly.entity_id
_entity_poly.type
_entity_poly.pdbx_seq_one_letter_code
_entity_poly.pdbx_strand_id
1 'polypeptide(L)'
;FHTFKFAFPVLWNAYVGLTDQPVNAVQSLAVEKIIYHSRYRPKGLDHDIALMKLVQPLNFNGFVEPICLPNFGEVFEDGKMCWISGWGATDDGEQHIHSSDVSLHSASVPLISTKACSQPEVYQGYISPGMICAGYLEGGTDSCQVYHLTMDLYFTE
;
A
#
# COMPACT_ATOMS: atom_id res chain seq x y z
N PHE A 1 0.88 -7.62 -5.18
CA PHE A 1 -0.01 -8.26 -6.18
C PHE A 1 0.03 -9.81 -6.17
N HIS A 2 -0.17 -10.45 -5.01
CA HIS A 2 0.28 -11.84 -4.81
C HIS A 2 -0.76 -12.95 -5.02
N THR A 3 -1.94 -12.64 -5.55
CA THR A 3 -3.02 -13.64 -5.70
C THR A 3 -3.63 -13.65 -7.10
N PHE A 4 -3.91 -14.83 -7.66
CA PHE A 4 -4.52 -15.04 -8.98
C PHE A 4 -5.86 -14.28 -9.21
N LYS A 5 -6.49 -13.74 -8.15
CA LYS A 5 -7.75 -12.97 -8.20
C LYS A 5 -7.64 -11.61 -8.90
N PHE A 6 -6.44 -11.06 -9.07
CA PHE A 6 -6.21 -9.76 -9.73
C PHE A 6 -6.38 -9.78 -11.27
N ALA A 7 -6.57 -10.97 -11.87
CA ALA A 7 -6.77 -11.10 -13.32
C ALA A 7 -8.19 -10.73 -13.80
N PHE A 8 -9.16 -10.57 -12.88
CA PHE A 8 -10.57 -10.42 -13.21
C PHE A 8 -11.13 -9.11 -12.65
N PRO A 9 -11.14 -8.01 -13.43
CA PRO A 9 -11.66 -6.71 -12.99
C PRO A 9 -13.07 -6.76 -12.39
N VAL A 10 -13.92 -7.66 -12.91
CA VAL A 10 -15.30 -7.88 -12.46
C VAL A 10 -15.46 -8.32 -11.01
N LEU A 11 -14.40 -8.80 -10.37
CA LEU A 11 -14.40 -9.21 -8.96
C LEU A 11 -14.07 -8.04 -8.01
N TRP A 12 -13.83 -6.85 -8.53
CA TRP A 12 -13.26 -5.73 -7.78
C TRP A 12 -14.14 -4.49 -7.82
N ASN A 13 -14.25 -3.85 -6.66
CA ASN A 13 -14.79 -2.50 -6.50
C ASN A 13 -13.78 -1.65 -5.75
N ALA A 14 -13.68 -0.37 -6.11
CA ALA A 14 -12.94 0.63 -5.36
C ALA A 14 -13.91 1.41 -4.47
N TYR A 15 -13.57 1.52 -3.18
CA TYR A 15 -14.28 2.36 -2.20
C TYR A 15 -13.44 3.60 -1.94
N VAL A 16 -14.06 4.78 -1.93
CA VAL A 16 -13.35 6.07 -1.81
C VAL A 16 -14.06 6.99 -0.82
N GLY A 17 -13.31 7.95 -0.26
CA GLY A 17 -13.87 8.99 0.62
C GLY A 17 -14.31 8.47 1.99
N LEU A 18 -13.62 7.45 2.50
CA LEU A 18 -13.92 6.84 3.79
C LEU A 18 -12.76 6.99 4.76
N THR A 19 -13.11 7.14 6.04
CA THR A 19 -12.23 6.87 7.17
C THR A 19 -12.67 5.64 7.96
N ASP A 20 -13.95 5.25 7.90
CA ASP A 20 -14.48 4.14 8.70
C ASP A 20 -15.16 3.04 7.83
N GLN A 21 -15.16 1.79 8.28
CA GLN A 21 -15.71 0.60 7.64
C GLN A 21 -16.61 -0.21 8.59
N PRO A 22 -17.77 -0.75 8.16
CA PRO A 22 -18.46 -0.49 6.91
C PRO A 22 -19.42 0.69 7.06
N VAL A 23 -19.34 1.70 6.19
CA VAL A 23 -20.41 2.70 6.12
C VAL A 23 -21.46 2.20 5.14
N ASN A 24 -22.71 2.06 5.58
CA ASN A 24 -23.82 1.51 4.77
C ASN A 24 -24.24 2.37 3.54
N ALA A 25 -23.42 3.36 3.14
CA ALA A 25 -23.74 4.34 2.09
C ALA A 25 -22.51 4.79 1.27
N VAL A 26 -21.52 3.93 1.05
CA VAL A 26 -20.29 4.32 0.32
C VAL A 26 -20.48 4.36 -1.19
N GLN A 27 -19.92 5.39 -1.82
CA GLN A 27 -19.62 5.37 -3.24
C GLN A 27 -18.59 4.27 -3.55
N SER A 28 -19.08 3.16 -4.11
CA SER A 28 -18.23 2.12 -4.69
C SER A 28 -18.24 2.23 -6.22
N LEU A 29 -17.08 2.04 -6.84
CA LEU A 29 -16.95 2.07 -8.29
C LEU A 29 -16.41 0.74 -8.80
N ALA A 30 -17.09 0.18 -9.80
CA ALA A 30 -16.63 -1.00 -10.49
C ALA A 30 -15.32 -0.75 -11.24
N VAL A 31 -14.49 -1.79 -11.30
CA VAL A 31 -13.19 -1.76 -11.98
C VAL A 31 -13.35 -2.25 -13.42
N GLU A 32 -12.96 -1.42 -14.38
CA GLU A 32 -12.98 -1.74 -15.81
C GLU A 32 -11.78 -2.61 -16.18
N LYS A 33 -10.59 -2.24 -15.71
CA LYS A 33 -9.34 -2.87 -16.11
C LYS A 33 -8.29 -2.80 -15.00
N ILE A 34 -7.54 -3.89 -14.84
CA ILE A 34 -6.36 -3.96 -13.98
C ILE A 34 -5.14 -4.10 -14.88
N ILE A 35 -4.16 -3.21 -14.74
CA ILE A 35 -2.97 -3.12 -15.58
C ILE A 35 -1.75 -3.27 -14.68
N TYR A 36 -1.21 -4.48 -14.56
CA TYR A 36 -0.01 -4.75 -13.78
C TYR A 36 1.26 -4.47 -14.58
N HIS A 37 2.35 -4.20 -13.87
CA HIS A 37 3.63 -3.97 -14.51
C HIS A 37 4.10 -5.22 -15.27
N SER A 38 4.45 -5.07 -16.55
CA SER A 38 4.79 -6.20 -17.45
C SER A 38 5.97 -7.06 -16.98
N ARG A 39 6.85 -6.50 -16.14
CA ARG A 39 8.01 -7.21 -15.57
C ARG A 39 7.77 -7.79 -14.18
N TYR A 40 6.57 -7.64 -13.61
CA TYR A 40 6.25 -8.17 -12.29
C TYR A 40 6.42 -9.70 -12.26
N ARG A 41 7.14 -10.20 -11.24
CA ARG A 41 7.37 -11.63 -11.02
C ARG A 41 7.09 -11.96 -9.55
N PRO A 42 6.14 -12.88 -9.25
CA PRO A 42 5.73 -13.16 -7.87
C PRO A 42 6.86 -13.58 -6.91
N LYS A 43 7.90 -14.25 -7.42
CA LYS A 43 9.00 -14.78 -6.59
C LYS A 43 9.94 -13.70 -6.06
N GLY A 44 10.13 -12.61 -6.80
CA GLY A 44 11.10 -11.57 -6.46
C GLY A 44 10.47 -10.31 -5.88
N LEU A 45 9.12 -10.21 -5.91
CA LEU A 45 8.34 -9.02 -5.52
C LEU A 45 8.77 -7.72 -6.23
N ASP A 46 9.65 -7.82 -7.23
CA ASP A 46 10.12 -6.68 -7.98
C ASP A 46 9.04 -6.21 -8.95
N HIS A 47 8.99 -4.89 -9.11
CA HIS A 47 7.92 -4.21 -9.86
C HIS A 47 6.51 -4.53 -9.36
N ASP A 48 6.30 -4.63 -8.04
CA ASP A 48 4.98 -4.86 -7.45
C ASP A 48 4.09 -3.60 -7.51
N ILE A 49 3.62 -3.26 -8.71
CA ILE A 49 2.75 -2.12 -8.97
C ILE A 49 1.74 -2.44 -10.07
N ALA A 50 0.52 -1.92 -9.93
CA ALA A 50 -0.48 -1.91 -11.00
C ALA A 50 -1.38 -0.69 -10.93
N LEU A 51 -2.08 -0.45 -12.02
CA LEU A 51 -3.12 0.56 -12.13
C LEU A 51 -4.49 -0.11 -12.22
N MET A 52 -5.48 0.46 -11.54
CA MET A 52 -6.88 0.08 -11.64
C MET A 52 -7.66 1.19 -12.34
N LYS A 53 -8.15 0.91 -13.55
CA LYS A 53 -9.03 1.81 -14.28
C LYS A 53 -10.46 1.57 -13.84
N LEU A 54 -11.13 2.61 -13.36
CA LEU A 54 -12.53 2.57 -12.96
C LEU A 54 -13.45 2.70 -14.18
N VAL A 55 -14.64 2.09 -14.11
CA VAL A 55 -15.67 2.19 -15.16
C VAL A 55 -16.17 3.63 -15.34
N GLN A 56 -16.21 4.39 -14.24
CA GLN A 56 -16.59 5.80 -14.24
C GLN A 56 -15.50 6.63 -13.55
N PRO A 57 -15.30 7.89 -13.98
CA PRO A 57 -14.37 8.79 -13.30
C PRO A 57 -14.82 9.06 -11.85
N LEU A 58 -13.85 9.33 -10.98
CA LEU A 58 -14.13 9.79 -9.62
C LEU A 58 -14.65 11.23 -9.63
N ASN A 59 -15.58 11.51 -8.74
CA ASN A 59 -16.01 12.88 -8.45
C ASN A 59 -15.17 13.40 -7.29
N PHE A 60 -14.24 14.31 -7.57
CA PHE A 60 -13.40 14.89 -6.54
C PHE A 60 -14.18 15.84 -5.63
N ASN A 61 -13.87 15.77 -4.35
CA ASN A 61 -14.46 16.57 -3.29
C ASN A 61 -13.49 16.60 -2.09
N GLY A 62 -13.85 17.26 -0.98
CA GLY A 62 -12.98 17.34 0.21
C GLY A 62 -12.68 16.01 0.93
N PHE A 63 -13.20 14.88 0.45
CA PHE A 63 -12.90 13.52 0.93
C PHE A 63 -12.27 12.63 -0.14
N VAL A 64 -12.34 13.01 -1.42
CA VAL A 64 -11.84 12.23 -2.56
C VAL A 64 -10.95 13.13 -3.39
N GLU A 65 -9.63 12.97 -3.25
CA GLU A 65 -8.62 13.76 -3.95
C GLU A 65 -7.52 12.85 -4.51
N PRO A 66 -6.91 13.21 -5.65
CA PRO A 66 -5.77 12.47 -6.18
C PRO A 66 -4.50 12.76 -5.37
N ILE A 67 -3.60 11.78 -5.30
CA ILE A 67 -2.25 11.97 -4.79
C ILE A 67 -1.28 12.40 -5.91
N CYS A 68 -0.26 13.18 -5.55
CA CYS A 68 0.85 13.49 -6.45
C CYS A 68 1.71 12.25 -6.71
N LEU A 69 2.30 12.18 -7.90
CA LEU A 69 3.35 11.21 -8.20
C LEU A 69 4.71 11.91 -8.07
N PRO A 70 5.76 11.19 -7.62
CA PRO A 70 7.10 11.73 -7.64
C PRO A 70 7.57 12.00 -9.07
N ASN A 71 8.44 12.98 -9.22
CA ASN A 71 9.05 13.32 -10.49
C ASN A 71 10.03 12.23 -10.93
N PHE A 72 10.27 12.14 -12.23
CA PHE A 72 11.27 11.22 -12.75
C PHE A 72 12.66 11.57 -12.19
N GLY A 73 13.29 10.60 -11.52
CA GLY A 73 14.60 10.78 -10.90
C GLY A 73 14.58 11.55 -9.58
N GLU A 74 13.41 11.80 -9.00
CA GLU A 74 13.30 12.35 -7.65
C GLU A 74 13.99 11.44 -6.65
N VAL A 75 14.76 12.05 -5.75
CA VAL A 75 15.53 11.35 -4.73
C VAL A 75 14.86 11.60 -3.38
N PHE A 76 14.54 10.54 -2.67
CA PHE A 76 14.02 10.62 -1.32
C PHE A 76 15.17 10.54 -0.33
N GLU A 77 15.25 11.53 0.57
CA GLU A 77 16.33 11.61 1.55
C GLU A 77 16.16 10.56 2.67
N ASP A 78 17.26 9.91 3.03
CA ASP A 78 17.30 8.99 4.16
C ASP A 78 16.88 9.72 5.45
N GLY A 79 16.05 9.08 6.27
CA GLY A 79 15.51 9.67 7.49
C GLY A 79 14.37 10.65 7.29
N LYS A 80 13.98 10.97 6.05
CA LYS A 80 12.78 11.77 5.78
C LYS A 80 11.55 11.05 6.35
N MET A 81 10.75 11.76 7.15
CA MET A 81 9.51 11.21 7.68
C MET A 81 8.46 11.12 6.58
N CYS A 82 7.79 9.97 6.49
CA CYS A 82 6.75 9.64 5.54
C CYS A 82 5.53 9.11 6.29
N TRP A 83 4.39 9.05 5.62
CA TRP A 83 3.16 8.51 6.20
C TRP A 83 2.81 7.19 5.55
N ILE A 84 2.35 6.25 6.37
CA ILE A 84 1.65 5.05 5.93
C ILE A 84 0.24 5.12 6.48
N SER A 85 -0.75 4.61 5.74
CA SER A 85 -2.13 4.56 6.20
C SER A 85 -2.86 3.34 5.67
N GLY A 86 -3.77 2.79 6.46
CA GLY A 86 -4.61 1.68 6.04
C GLY A 86 -5.58 1.22 7.12
N TRP A 87 -6.43 0.28 6.73
CA TRP A 87 -7.34 -0.47 7.63
C TRP A 87 -6.77 -1.87 7.93
N GLY A 88 -5.43 -1.97 7.96
CA GLY A 88 -4.71 -3.19 8.29
C GLY A 88 -5.02 -3.67 9.71
N ALA A 89 -4.51 -4.84 10.09
CA ALA A 89 -4.57 -5.25 11.49
C ALA A 89 -3.73 -4.29 12.34
N THR A 90 -4.14 -3.99 13.57
CA THR A 90 -3.36 -3.15 14.50
C THR A 90 -2.45 -3.94 15.43
N ASP A 91 -2.52 -5.27 15.41
CA ASP A 91 -1.65 -6.19 16.16
C ASP A 91 -1.48 -7.51 15.40
N ASP A 92 -0.27 -8.08 15.47
CA ASP A 92 0.13 -9.35 14.84
C ASP A 92 -0.19 -10.58 15.71
N GLY A 93 -0.88 -10.39 16.85
CA GLY A 93 -1.30 -11.49 17.72
C GLY A 93 -2.22 -12.50 17.02
N GLU A 94 -1.95 -13.80 17.22
CA GLU A 94 -2.71 -14.94 16.66
C GLU A 94 -4.24 -14.89 16.89
N GLN A 95 -4.71 -14.05 17.83
CA GLN A 95 -6.12 -13.93 18.20
C GLN A 95 -6.91 -12.90 17.36
N HIS A 96 -6.24 -12.08 16.54
CA HIS A 96 -6.87 -10.98 15.77
C HIS A 96 -6.79 -11.14 14.24
N ILE A 97 -6.48 -12.36 13.78
CA ILE A 97 -6.36 -12.79 12.36
C ILE A 97 -7.60 -12.43 11.49
N HIS A 98 -8.70 -11.98 12.10
CA HIS A 98 -9.96 -11.65 11.43
C HIS A 98 -10.49 -10.22 11.65
N SER A 99 -9.80 -9.34 12.37
CA SER A 99 -10.28 -7.96 12.57
C SER A 99 -9.47 -6.98 11.73
N SER A 100 -9.95 -6.68 10.52
CA SER A 100 -9.65 -5.38 9.92
C SER A 100 -10.20 -4.29 10.82
N ASP A 101 -9.43 -3.23 11.05
CA ASP A 101 -9.93 -2.13 11.84
C ASP A 101 -11.08 -1.40 11.15
N VAL A 102 -12.05 -1.03 11.97
CA VAL A 102 -13.19 -0.22 11.53
C VAL A 102 -12.68 1.14 11.06
N SER A 103 -11.70 1.74 11.74
CA SER A 103 -11.22 3.08 11.43
C SER A 103 -9.89 3.06 10.68
N LEU A 104 -9.67 4.07 9.83
CA LEU A 104 -8.43 4.29 9.11
C LEU A 104 -7.37 4.72 10.10
N HIS A 105 -6.25 4.01 10.11
CA HIS A 105 -5.09 4.39 10.89
C HIS A 105 -4.03 4.99 9.98
N SER A 106 -3.21 5.87 10.56
CA SER A 106 -2.01 6.39 9.91
C SER A 106 -0.87 6.43 10.91
N ALA A 107 0.35 6.26 10.40
CA ALA A 107 1.56 6.31 11.20
C ALA A 107 2.67 7.00 10.43
N SER A 108 3.55 7.68 11.16
CA SER A 108 4.72 8.33 10.59
C SER A 108 5.96 7.47 10.78
N VAL A 109 6.65 7.18 9.68
CA VAL A 109 7.83 6.30 9.63
C VAL A 109 8.96 6.99 8.86
N PRO A 110 10.22 6.87 9.29
CA PRO A 110 11.35 7.43 8.56
C PRO A 110 11.71 6.54 7.37
N LEU A 111 12.17 7.15 6.28
CA LEU A 111 12.82 6.41 5.20
C LEU A 111 14.15 5.84 5.67
N ILE A 112 14.42 4.61 5.27
CA ILE A 112 15.67 3.90 5.56
C ILE A 112 16.44 3.72 4.26
N SER A 113 17.74 4.02 4.31
CA SER A 113 18.62 3.83 3.16
C SER A 113 18.56 2.39 2.63
N THR A 114 18.57 2.24 1.30
CA THR A 114 18.61 0.92 0.65
C THR A 114 19.78 0.08 1.17
N LYS A 115 20.93 0.70 1.46
CA LYS A 115 22.11 0.02 2.00
C LYS A 115 21.86 -0.57 3.39
N ALA A 116 21.18 0.16 4.26
CA ALA A 116 20.84 -0.32 5.59
C ALA A 116 19.80 -1.45 5.53
N CYS A 117 18.74 -1.30 4.72
CA CYS A 117 17.76 -2.38 4.57
C CYS A 117 18.32 -3.61 3.84
N SER A 118 19.30 -3.44 2.96
CA SER A 118 19.96 -4.57 2.29
C SER A 118 20.95 -5.31 3.19
N GLN A 119 21.16 -4.89 4.44
CA GLN A 119 22.05 -5.62 5.35
C GLN A 119 21.55 -7.07 5.57
N PRO A 120 22.46 -8.04 5.73
CA PRO A 120 22.12 -9.44 5.94
C PRO A 120 21.13 -9.68 7.08
N GLU A 121 21.21 -8.86 8.13
CA GLU A 121 20.41 -8.97 9.34
C GLU A 121 18.97 -8.45 9.17
N VAL A 122 18.69 -7.69 8.11
CA VAL A 122 17.38 -7.05 7.87
C VAL A 122 16.63 -7.78 6.75
N TYR A 123 17.09 -7.65 5.50
CA TYR A 123 16.46 -8.28 4.34
C TYR A 123 17.40 -9.15 3.52
N GLN A 124 18.56 -9.57 4.03
CA GLN A 124 19.45 -10.52 3.33
C GLN A 124 19.85 -10.09 1.90
N GLY A 125 19.88 -8.78 1.63
CA GLY A 125 20.17 -8.23 0.30
C GLY A 125 19.04 -8.35 -0.73
N TYR A 126 17.80 -8.67 -0.33
CA TYR A 126 16.65 -8.82 -1.23
C TYR A 126 15.97 -7.50 -1.64
N ILE A 127 16.57 -6.34 -1.36
CA ILE A 127 16.02 -5.04 -1.77
C ILE A 127 16.48 -4.67 -3.18
N SER A 128 15.54 -4.55 -4.13
CA SER A 128 15.83 -4.13 -5.51
C SER A 128 15.89 -2.60 -5.65
N PRO A 129 16.48 -2.05 -6.74
CA PRO A 129 16.46 -0.60 -7.00
C PRO A 129 15.05 0.00 -7.18
N GLY A 130 14.02 -0.84 -7.37
CA GLY A 130 12.62 -0.42 -7.47
C GLY A 130 11.88 -0.39 -6.13
N MET A 131 12.57 -0.62 -5.01
CA MET A 131 12.00 -0.69 -3.67
C MET A 131 12.54 0.44 -2.79
N ILE A 132 11.68 0.94 -1.89
CA ILE A 132 12.02 1.90 -0.84
C ILE A 132 11.74 1.22 0.49
N CYS A 133 12.54 1.54 1.50
CA CYS A 133 12.40 1.00 2.84
C CYS A 133 12.01 2.13 3.80
N ALA A 134 11.11 1.85 4.73
CA ALA A 134 10.67 2.82 5.73
C ALA A 134 10.30 2.08 7.02
N GLY A 135 10.50 2.73 8.17
CA GLY A 135 10.18 2.14 9.47
C GLY A 135 11.31 2.32 10.49
N TYR A 136 11.20 1.57 11.59
CA TYR A 136 12.19 1.56 12.66
C TYR A 136 12.83 0.16 12.69
N LEU A 137 14.16 0.08 12.66
CA LEU A 137 14.87 -1.22 12.66
C LEU A 137 14.66 -1.98 13.97
N GLU A 138 14.33 -1.27 15.04
CA GLU A 138 13.96 -1.80 16.35
C GLU A 138 12.52 -2.33 16.40
N GLY A 139 11.73 -2.13 15.34
CA GLY A 139 10.32 -2.48 15.24
C GLY A 139 9.38 -1.45 15.90
N GLY A 140 8.12 -1.86 16.10
CA GLY A 140 7.11 -1.09 16.84
C GLY A 140 6.02 -0.45 15.97
N THR A 141 6.39 0.28 14.92
CA THR A 141 5.43 0.90 13.99
C THR A 141 5.73 0.47 12.57
N ASP A 142 4.79 -0.27 11.96
CA ASP A 142 4.91 -0.84 10.62
C ASP A 142 3.51 -0.99 9.97
N SER A 143 3.50 -1.32 8.68
CA SER A 143 2.33 -1.80 7.96
C SER A 143 2.01 -3.26 8.33
N CYS A 144 0.75 -3.55 8.62
CA CYS A 144 0.30 -4.89 8.97
C CYS A 144 -0.73 -5.41 7.96
N GLN A 145 -0.64 -6.70 7.64
CA GLN A 145 -1.53 -7.34 6.68
C GLN A 145 -2.79 -7.88 7.37
N VAL A 146 -3.95 -7.64 6.76
CA VAL A 146 -5.12 -8.51 6.94
C VAL A 146 -5.10 -9.49 5.76
N TYR A 147 -5.44 -10.77 5.97
CA TYR A 147 -5.42 -11.83 4.93
C TYR A 147 -6.26 -11.54 3.66
N HIS A 148 -6.84 -10.34 3.52
CA HIS A 148 -7.39 -9.82 2.29
C HIS A 148 -6.90 -8.39 1.95
N LEU A 149 -5.78 -8.34 1.21
CA LEU A 149 -5.44 -7.37 0.15
C LEU A 149 -5.51 -5.87 0.51
N THR A 150 -4.44 -5.36 1.10
CA THR A 150 -4.13 -3.92 1.09
C THR A 150 -3.20 -3.59 -0.09
N MET A 151 -3.47 -2.47 -0.75
CA MET A 151 -2.51 -1.78 -1.61
C MET A 151 -1.82 -0.79 -0.69
N ASP A 152 -0.60 -1.12 -0.25
CA ASP A 152 0.16 -0.23 0.63
C ASP A 152 0.57 1.01 -0.17
N LEU A 153 -0.15 2.10 0.05
CA LEU A 153 0.20 3.42 -0.47
C LEU A 153 1.18 4.04 0.53
N TYR A 154 2.45 4.06 0.17
CA TYR A 154 3.46 4.83 0.87
C TYR A 154 3.30 6.30 0.48
N PHE A 155 3.04 7.17 1.46
CA PHE A 155 2.91 8.61 1.24
C PHE A 155 4.25 9.29 1.53
N THR A 156 4.79 9.98 0.52
CA THR A 156 5.85 10.96 0.70
C THR A 156 5.25 12.32 0.35
N GLU A 157 5.12 13.22 1.33
CA GLU A 157 4.93 14.66 1.05
C GLU A 157 6.23 15.29 0.57
#